data_AF-A0A1G2BT03-F1
#
_entry.id   AF-A0A1G2BT03-F1
#
_cell.length_a   1.000
_cell.length_b   1.000
_cell.length_c   1.000
_cell.angle_alpha   90.00
_cell.angle_beta   90.00
_cell.angle_gamma   90.00
#
_symmetry.space_group_name_H-M   'P 1'
#
loop_
_entity.id
_entity.type
_entity.pdbx_description
1 polymer ?
#
loop_
_entity_poly.entity_id
_entity_poly.type
_entity_poly.pdbx_seq_one_letter_code
_entity_poly.pdbx_strand_id
1 'polypeptide(L)' 'MDKIKKALRKLDAKEQKLVREALILLKAGQYDTLDLKKLKGRDDIYRIRKGSIRIIFRKDRAGKIYILAIERRSNTTYNF' A
#
# COMPACT_ATOMS: atom_id res chain seq x y z
N MET A 1 -18.63 1.96 6.90
CA MET A 1 -17.30 2.23 7.48
C MET A 1 -16.24 2.12 6.40
N ASP A 2 -15.34 3.10 6.31
CA ASP A 2 -14.23 3.11 5.36
C ASP A 2 -13.33 1.86 5.53
N LYS A 3 -13.19 1.07 4.45
CA LYS A 3 -12.44 -0.19 4.44
C LYS A 3 -10.97 0.04 4.80
N ILE A 4 -10.40 1.18 4.43
CA ILE A 4 -9.01 1.55 4.76
C ILE A 4 -8.88 1.82 6.26
N LYS A 5 -9.81 2.57 6.85
CA LYS A 5 -9.83 2.82 8.29
C LYS A 5 -9.96 1.52 9.08
N LYS A 6 -10.75 0.56 8.60
CA LYS A 6 -10.85 -0.79 9.20
C LYS A 6 -9.55 -1.57 9.08
N ALA A 7 -8.85 -1.49 7.94
CA ALA A 7 -7.57 -2.16 7.74
C ALA A 7 -6.48 -1.58 8.67
N LEU A 8 -6.38 -0.25 8.78
CA LEU A 8 -5.45 0.43 9.69
C LEU A 8 -5.66 0.04 11.15
N ARG A 9 -6.92 -0.07 11.60
CA ARG A 9 -7.24 -0.50 12.98
C ARG A 9 -6.78 -1.92 13.31
N LYS A 10 -6.57 -2.78 12.30
CA LYS A 10 -6.08 -4.14 12.52
C LYS A 10 -4.56 -4.20 12.68
N LEU A 11 -3.85 -3.13 12.31
CA LEU A 11 -2.39 -3.05 12.38
C LEU A 11 -1.93 -2.70 13.79
N ASP A 12 -0.80 -3.25 14.22
CA ASP A 12 -0.16 -2.84 15.47
C ASP A 12 0.51 -1.47 15.33
N ALA A 13 1.01 -0.90 16.43
CA ALA A 13 1.62 0.43 16.43
C ALA A 13 2.84 0.54 15.50
N LYS A 14 3.64 -0.53 15.40
CA LYS A 14 4.84 -0.57 14.56
C LYS A 14 4.44 -0.61 13.08
N GLU A 15 3.45 -1.41 12.72
CA GLU A 15 2.91 -1.52 11.37
C GLU A 15 2.21 -0.23 10.93
N GLN A 16 1.45 0.40 11.83
CA GLN A 16 0.85 1.72 11.56
C GLN A 16 1.92 2.77 11.28
N LYS A 17 3.03 2.76 12.03
CA LYS A 17 4.18 3.65 11.78
C LYS A 17 4.79 3.40 10.39
N LEU A 18 5.04 2.14 10.03
CA LEU A 18 5.57 1.77 8.71
C LEU A 18 4.65 2.22 7.56
N VAL A 19 3.34 2.06 7.74
CA VAL A 19 2.35 2.55 6.76
C VAL A 19 2.40 4.06 6.64
N ARG A 20 2.44 4.78 7.77
CA ARG A 20 2.46 6.24 7.78
C ARG A 20 3.71 6.78 7.07
N GLU A 21 4.88 6.23 7.36
CA GLU A 21 6.13 6.59 6.69
C GLU A 21 6.05 6.37 5.18
N ALA A 22 5.54 5.21 4.75
CA ALA A 22 5.36 4.91 3.34
C ALA A 22 4.39 5.89 2.65
N LEU A 23 3.29 6.27 3.31
CA LEU A 23 2.32 7.24 2.76
C LEU A 23 2.89 8.66 2.67
N ILE A 24 3.74 9.07 3.63
CA ILE A 24 4.42 10.37 3.59
C ILE A 24 5.35 10.43 2.38
N LEU A 25 6.21 9.42 2.19
CA LEU A 25 7.12 9.33 1.05
C LEU A 25 6.36 9.28 -0.28
N LEU A 26 5.28 8.48 -0.33
CA LEU A 26 4.41 8.38 -1.50
C LEU A 26 3.78 9.73 -1.88
N LYS A 27 3.32 10.51 -0.89
CA LYS A 27 2.76 11.85 -1.10
C LYS A 27 3.83 12.85 -1.54
N ALA A 28 5.05 12.73 -1.02
CA ALA A 28 6.19 13.57 -1.39
C ALA A 28 6.79 13.23 -2.78
N GLY A 29 6.32 12.16 -3.43
CA GLY A 29 6.89 11.69 -4.70
C GLY A 29 8.26 11.03 -4.56
N GLN A 30 8.70 10.73 -3.34
CA GLN A 30 9.99 10.13 -3.05
C GLN A 30 9.88 8.59 -3.12
N TYR A 31 9.99 8.06 -4.33
CA TYR A 31 9.78 6.63 -4.59
C TYR A 31 11.05 5.78 -4.41
N ASP A 32 12.24 6.38 -4.44
CA ASP A 32 13.52 5.65 -4.47
C ASP A 32 13.75 4.77 -3.24
N THR A 33 13.16 5.14 -2.11
CA THR A 33 13.28 4.41 -0.84
C THR A 33 12.13 3.43 -0.58
N LEU A 34 11.15 3.39 -1.50
CA LEU A 34 9.99 2.50 -1.43
C LEU A 34 10.23 1.28 -2.34
N ASP A 35 9.97 0.06 -1.84
CA ASP A 35 9.84 -1.13 -2.71
C ASP A 35 8.51 -1.04 -3.47
N LEU A 36 8.47 -0.12 -4.42
CA LEU A 36 7.35 0.19 -5.29
C LEU A 36 7.41 -0.68 -6.54
N LYS A 37 6.37 -1.47 -6.78
CA LYS A 37 6.23 -2.27 -8.00
C LYS A 37 4.86 -2.09 -8.61
N LYS A 38 4.82 -1.90 -9.91
CA LYS A 38 3.59 -1.96 -10.71
C LYS A 38 3.02 -3.39 -10.66
N LEU A 39 1.71 -3.55 -10.52
CA LEU A 39 1.07 -4.87 -10.59
C LEU A 39 0.88 -5.28 -12.06
N LYS A 40 1.11 -6.56 -12.38
CA LYS A 40 0.92 -7.08 -13.74
C LYS A 40 -0.55 -6.98 -14.16
N GLY A 41 -0.78 -6.73 -15.46
CA GLY A 41 -2.13 -6.68 -16.05
C GLY A 41 -2.88 -5.36 -15.82
N ARG A 42 -2.28 -4.37 -15.14
CA ARG A 42 -2.88 -3.05 -14.91
C ARG A 42 -1.85 -1.94 -15.03
N ASP A 43 -2.19 -0.89 -15.77
CA ASP A 43 -1.26 0.22 -16.00
C ASP A 43 -1.21 1.26 -14.90
N ASP A 44 -2.26 1.30 -14.09
CA ASP A 44 -2.55 2.33 -13.11
C ASP A 44 -2.38 1.85 -11.67
N ILE A 45 -2.10 0.55 -11.44
CA ILE A 45 -2.04 -0.04 -10.11
C ILE A 45 -0.61 -0.41 -9.72
N TYR A 46 -0.27 0.00 -8.50
CA TYR A 46 1.04 -0.18 -7.91
C TYR A 46 0.91 -0.74 -6.50
N ARG A 47 2.00 -1.33 -6.02
CA ARG A 47 2.13 -1.84 -4.66
C ARG A 47 3.45 -1.40 -4.05
N ILE A 48 3.40 -0.83 -2.86
CA ILE A 48 4.56 -0.62 -1.98
C ILE A 48 4.67 -1.80 -1.02
N ARG A 49 5.88 -2.30 -0.82
CA ARG A 49 6.20 -3.23 0.27
C ARG A 49 7.03 -2.51 1.32
N LYS A 50 6.66 -2.66 2.60
CA LYS A 50 7.43 -2.15 3.73
C LYS A 50 7.33 -3.15 4.88
N GLY A 51 8.39 -3.91 5.11
CA GLY A 51 8.40 -5.01 6.09
C GLY A 51 7.34 -6.07 5.78
N SER A 52 6.45 -6.32 6.74
CA SER A 52 5.30 -7.23 6.60
C SER A 52 4.09 -6.59 5.91
N ILE A 53 4.14 -5.32 5.49
CA ILE A 53 2.97 -4.62 4.94
C ILE A 53 3.05 -4.44 3.43
N ARG A 54 1.89 -4.55 2.78
CA ARG A 54 1.62 -4.19 1.38
C ARG A 54 0.62 -3.04 1.35
N ILE A 55 0.95 -1.99 0.61
CA ILE A 55 0.02 -0.89 0.31
C ILE A 55 -0.24 -0.93 -1.18
N ILE A 56 -1.49 -1.14 -1.59
CA ILE A 56 -1.91 -1.16 -2.98
C ILE A 56 -2.63 0.15 -3.27
N PHE A 57 -2.22 0.83 -4.33
CA PHE A 57 -2.83 2.09 -4.74
C PHE A 57 -2.96 2.19 -6.26
N ARG A 58 -3.92 3.00 -6.69
CA ARG A 58 -4.08 3.42 -8.07
C ARG A 58 -3.54 4.84 -8.24
N LYS A 59 -2.81 5.09 -9.32
CA LYS A 59 -2.45 6.43 -9.78
C LYS A 59 -3.22 6.73 -11.07
N ASP A 60 -4.03 7.79 -11.08
CA ASP A 60 -4.71 8.21 -12.31
C ASP A 60 -3.78 9.03 -13.22
N ARG A 61 -4.29 9.38 -14.41
CA ARG A 61 -3.53 10.16 -15.41
C ARG A 61 -3.15 11.56 -14.92
N ALA A 62 -3.91 12.13 -13.98
CA ALA A 62 -3.59 13.41 -13.35
C ALA A 62 -2.59 13.28 -12.18
N GLY A 63 -2.12 12.06 -11.91
CA GLY A 63 -1.18 11.76 -10.84
C GLY A 63 -1.83 11.61 -9.46
N LYS A 64 -3.15 11.66 -9.35
CA LYS A 64 -3.86 11.51 -8.08
C LYS A 64 -3.83 10.06 -7.64
N ILE A 65 -3.53 9.88 -6.36
CA ILE A 65 -3.33 8.59 -5.72
C ILE A 65 -4.60 8.18 -4.96
N TYR A 66 -5.04 6.95 -5.18
CA TYR A 66 -6.16 6.33 -4.48
C TYR A 66 -5.67 5.06 -3.79
N ILE A 67 -5.70 5.04 -2.46
CA ILE A 67 -5.34 3.82 -1.72
C ILE A 67 -6.47 2.81 -1.89
N LEU A 68 -6.14 1.64 -2.43
CA LEU A 68 -7.10 0.57 -2.66
C LEU A 68 -7.12 -0.42 -1.48
N ALA A 69 -5.95 -0.75 -0.94
CA ALA A 69 -5.82 -1.70 0.16
C ALA A 69 -4.52 -1.49 0.97
N ILE A 70 -4.59 -1.85 2.25
CA ILE A 70 -3.43 -1.97 3.14
C ILE A 70 -3.52 -3.34 3.81
N GLU A 71 -2.55 -4.19 3.56
CA GLU A 71 -2.61 -5.61 3.91
C GLU A 71 -1.32 -6.07 4.58
N ARG A 72 -1.42 -6.98 5.54
CA ARG A 72 -0.26 -7.75 5.99
C ARG A 72 0.10 -8.78 4.92
N ARG A 73 1.38 -9.11 4.84
CA ARG A 73 1.91 -10.22 4.07
C ARG A 73 1.51 -11.51 4.79
N SER A 74 0.30 -12.00 4.52
CA SER A 74 -0.02 -13.38 4.86
C SER A 74 0.75 -14.32 3.92
N ASN A 75 1.12 -15.50 4.42
CA ASN A 75 1.72 -16.57 3.63
C ASN A 75 0.68 -17.35 2.82
N THR A 76 -0.62 -17.11 3.06
CA THR A 76 -1.74 -17.72 2.34
C THR A 76 -1.97 -17.02 1.01
N THR A 77 -1.16 -17.38 0.02
CA THR A 77 -1.53 -17.23 -1.39
C THR A 77 -2.01 -18.61 -1.82
N TYR A 78 -3.22 -18.72 -2.36
CA TYR A 78 -4.02 -19.94 -2.64
C TYR A 78 -4.88 -20.44 -1.47
N ASN A 79 -6.11 -19.90 -1.37
CA ASN A 79 -7.28 -20.69 -1.00
C ASN A 79 -8.16 -20.67 -2.27
N PHE A 80 -8.07 -21.72 -3.09
CA PHE A 80 -9.07 -22.03 -4.11
C PHE A 80 -10.03 -23.08 -3.54
#